data_AF-A0A519EHV9-F1
#
_entry.id   AF-A0A519EHV9-F1
#
_cell.length_a   1.000
_cell.length_b   1.000
_cell.length_c   1.000
_cell.angle_alpha   90.00
_cell.angle_beta   90.00
_cell.angle_gamma   90.00
#
_symmetry.space_group_name_H-M   'P 1'
#
loop_
_entity.id
_entity.type
_entity.pdbx_description
1 polymer ?
#
loop_
_entity_poly.entity_id
_entity_poly.type
_entity_poly.pdbx_seq_one_letter_code
_entity_poly.pdbx_strand_id
1 'polypeptide(L)'
;ERAGFEVRDVHVTHYGRVCPIETPEGPNIGLINSLALYARLNEYGFIETPYRRVVDSKVTMDIDYLSAIEEGKYVIAQANAVLDKDGKLTGDLVSAREAGESILVGAERVQYMDVSPAQIVSVAASLVPFLEHDDANRALMGANMQRQAVPVLRPEKPFVGTGIERVSAVDSGTVVTATRGGIVDYVDATRVVVRVNDAEAAAGEVGVDIYNLIKYQRSNQNTNIHQRPIVKRGDKIAKGDVVADGASTDLGELALGQNMLIGFMPWNGYNFEDSILISERVVAEDRYTSIHIEELVVMARDTKLGAEEITRDIPNLAEQQLNRLDESGIIYVGAEVQPGDTLVGKVTPKGETTLTPEEKLLRA
;
A
#
# COMPACT_ATOMS: atom_id res chain seq x y z
N GLU A 1 23.29 15.78 7.35
CA GLU A 1 24.22 16.73 8.02
C GLU A 1 24.33 18.10 7.34
N ARG A 2 24.30 18.22 5.99
CA ARG A 2 24.41 19.53 5.31
C ARG A 2 23.10 20.30 5.10
N ALA A 3 21.95 19.65 5.18
CA ALA A 3 20.64 20.28 5.01
C ALA A 3 20.21 21.00 6.31
N GLY A 4 20.15 22.32 6.25
CA GLY A 4 19.70 23.18 7.36
C GLY A 4 18.18 23.17 7.57
N PHE A 5 17.71 24.01 8.48
CA PHE A 5 16.29 24.13 8.81
C PHE A 5 15.45 24.67 7.65
N GLU A 6 15.97 25.63 6.89
CA GLU A 6 15.26 26.33 5.81
C GLU A 6 14.75 25.42 4.69
N VAL A 7 15.48 24.34 4.38
CA VAL A 7 15.09 23.39 3.33
C VAL A 7 14.15 22.29 3.81
N ARG A 8 13.94 22.19 5.13
CA ARG A 8 13.05 21.21 5.76
C ARG A 8 11.69 21.78 6.10
N ASP A 9 11.58 23.11 6.12
CA ASP A 9 10.35 23.80 6.45
C ASP A 9 9.33 23.71 5.31
N VAL A 10 8.05 23.83 5.66
CA VAL A 10 6.96 23.79 4.69
C VAL A 10 6.88 25.15 4.00
N HIS A 11 7.25 25.18 2.73
CA HIS A 11 7.14 26.40 1.92
C HIS A 11 5.74 26.58 1.36
N VAL A 12 5.27 27.83 1.21
CA VAL A 12 3.93 28.15 0.69
C VAL A 12 3.66 27.56 -0.71
N THR A 13 4.69 27.41 -1.53
CA THR A 13 4.59 26.84 -2.89
C THR A 13 4.40 25.33 -2.89
N HIS A 14 4.52 24.65 -1.74
CA HIS A 14 4.19 23.22 -1.63
C HIS A 14 2.69 22.98 -1.79
N TYR A 15 1.86 24.00 -1.62
CA TYR A 15 0.41 23.92 -1.75
C TYR A 15 -0.01 23.24 -3.07
N GLY A 16 -0.77 22.15 -2.96
CA GLY A 16 -1.25 21.38 -4.12
C GLY A 16 -0.18 20.59 -4.88
N ARG A 17 1.10 20.64 -4.46
CA ARG A 17 2.25 20.04 -5.14
C ARG A 17 2.90 18.94 -4.32
N VAL A 18 3.20 19.25 -3.07
CA VAL A 18 3.88 18.39 -2.12
C VAL A 18 3.04 18.36 -0.85
N CYS A 19 2.78 17.17 -0.32
CA CYS A 19 1.99 17.05 0.89
C CYS A 19 2.74 17.65 2.08
N PRO A 20 2.11 18.56 2.85
CA PRO A 20 2.76 19.17 4.02
C PRO A 20 2.73 18.26 5.27
N ILE A 21 1.98 17.15 5.23
CA ILE A 21 1.76 16.26 6.37
C ILE A 21 2.63 15.00 6.26
N GLU A 22 2.73 14.41 5.07
CA GLU A 22 3.40 13.12 4.89
C GLU A 22 4.91 13.31 4.67
N THR A 23 5.66 13.21 5.77
CA THR A 23 7.12 13.12 5.80
C THR A 23 7.53 12.10 6.89
N PRO A 24 8.66 11.39 6.74
CA PRO A 24 9.20 10.55 7.81
C PRO A 24 9.51 11.37 9.06
N GLU A 25 9.33 10.75 10.21
CA GLU A 25 9.78 11.29 11.49
C GLU A 25 11.30 11.16 11.66
N GLY A 26 11.89 11.98 12.52
CA GLY A 26 13.30 11.90 12.90
C GLY A 26 14.25 12.65 11.95
N PRO A 27 15.46 12.13 11.67
CA PRO A 27 16.53 12.89 11.02
C PRO A 27 16.21 13.41 9.61
N ASN A 28 15.26 12.76 8.93
CA ASN A 28 14.88 13.02 7.53
C ASN A 28 13.62 13.87 7.37
N ILE A 29 13.07 14.41 8.46
CA ILE A 29 11.89 15.28 8.41
C ILE A 29 12.09 16.45 7.42
N GLY A 30 11.11 16.65 6.53
CA GLY A 30 11.09 17.69 5.50
C GLY A 30 12.01 17.42 4.30
N LEU A 31 12.87 16.40 4.35
CA LEU A 31 13.75 16.02 3.24
C LEU A 31 13.11 15.01 2.29
N ILE A 32 12.18 14.21 2.81
CA ILE A 32 11.41 13.24 2.03
C ILE A 32 9.95 13.64 2.20
N ASN A 33 9.35 14.07 1.09
CA ASN A 33 7.95 14.45 1.07
C ASN A 33 7.24 13.67 -0.04
N SER A 34 5.95 13.41 0.16
CA SER A 34 5.11 12.77 -0.84
C SER A 34 4.48 13.81 -1.78
N LEU A 35 4.25 13.38 -3.02
CA LEU A 35 3.52 14.19 -4.00
C LEU A 35 2.05 14.34 -3.56
N ALA A 36 1.46 15.51 -3.80
CA ALA A 36 0.04 15.73 -3.55
C ALA A 36 -0.84 15.06 -4.63
N LEU A 37 -2.12 14.79 -4.33
CA LEU A 37 -3.01 13.95 -5.15
C LEU A 37 -3.05 14.28 -6.65
N TYR A 38 -3.16 15.56 -7.00
CA TYR A 38 -3.33 15.99 -8.41
C TYR A 38 -2.08 16.62 -9.00
N ALA A 39 -0.98 16.64 -8.27
CA ALA A 39 0.24 17.25 -8.74
C ALA A 39 0.87 16.43 -9.88
N ARG A 40 1.52 17.12 -10.82
CA ARG A 40 2.22 16.47 -11.93
C ARG A 40 3.52 17.19 -12.23
N LEU A 41 4.41 16.52 -12.97
CA LEU A 41 5.60 17.15 -13.54
C LEU A 41 5.29 17.74 -14.92
N ASN A 42 5.81 18.92 -15.18
CA ASN A 42 5.75 19.54 -16.50
C ASN A 42 6.94 19.15 -17.38
N GLU A 43 6.97 19.63 -18.63
CA GLU A 43 8.02 19.31 -19.61
C GLU A 43 9.43 19.72 -19.15
N TYR A 44 9.54 20.68 -18.24
CA TYR A 44 10.80 21.17 -17.68
C TYR A 44 11.17 20.50 -16.34
N GLY A 45 10.32 19.62 -15.82
CA GLY A 45 10.53 18.93 -14.54
C GLY A 45 10.11 19.72 -13.30
N PHE A 46 9.36 20.82 -13.46
CA PHE A 46 8.74 21.51 -12.32
C PHE A 46 7.41 20.86 -11.95
N ILE A 47 7.06 20.91 -10.66
CA ILE A 47 5.78 20.39 -10.17
C ILE A 47 4.69 21.45 -10.41
N GLU A 48 3.60 21.03 -11.01
CA GLU A 48 2.40 21.82 -11.27
C GLU A 48 1.20 21.22 -10.55
N THR A 49 0.21 22.06 -10.27
CA THR A 49 -1.06 21.64 -9.68
C THR A 49 -2.22 22.25 -10.46
N PRO A 50 -3.36 21.56 -10.59
CA PRO A 50 -4.46 22.03 -11.40
C PRO A 50 -5.33 23.06 -10.67
N TYR A 51 -5.81 24.04 -11.41
CA TYR A 51 -6.79 25.03 -10.97
C TYR A 51 -7.89 25.22 -12.01
N ARG A 52 -9.10 25.55 -11.55
CA ARG A 52 -10.23 25.92 -12.39
C ARG A 52 -10.17 27.40 -12.73
N ARG A 53 -10.32 27.74 -14.01
CA ARG A 53 -10.34 29.15 -14.44
C ARG A 53 -11.61 29.85 -13.97
N VAL A 54 -11.49 31.11 -13.55
CA VAL A 54 -12.61 31.97 -13.18
C VAL A 54 -12.67 33.14 -14.17
N VAL A 55 -13.81 33.29 -14.86
CA VAL A 55 -14.05 34.34 -15.84
C VAL A 55 -15.34 35.07 -15.44
N ASP A 56 -15.28 36.39 -15.29
CA ASP A 56 -16.42 37.21 -14.87
C ASP A 56 -17.11 36.69 -13.60
N SER A 57 -16.31 36.32 -12.60
CA SER A 57 -16.72 35.71 -11.32
C SER A 57 -17.44 34.36 -11.44
N LYS A 58 -17.46 33.75 -12.62
CA LYS A 58 -17.98 32.41 -12.88
C LYS A 58 -16.85 31.40 -12.97
N VAL A 59 -16.92 30.37 -12.14
CA VAL A 59 -15.93 29.28 -12.14
C VAL A 59 -16.24 28.33 -13.29
N THR A 60 -15.32 28.19 -14.24
CA THR A 60 -15.48 27.31 -15.41
C THR A 60 -15.07 25.88 -15.08
N MET A 61 -15.23 24.97 -16.05
CA MET A 61 -14.70 23.60 -15.98
C MET A 61 -13.37 23.46 -16.70
N ASP A 62 -12.81 24.57 -17.19
CA ASP A 62 -11.50 24.57 -17.83
C ASP A 62 -10.42 24.51 -16.75
N ILE A 63 -9.56 23.50 -16.83
CA ILE A 63 -8.51 23.22 -15.86
C ILE A 63 -7.17 23.60 -16.48
N ASP A 64 -6.47 24.53 -15.83
CA ASP A 64 -5.10 24.89 -16.15
C ASP A 64 -4.18 24.37 -15.06
N TYR A 65 -3.04 23.78 -15.45
CA TYR A 65 -2.00 23.41 -14.51
C TYR A 65 -1.01 24.55 -14.39
N LEU A 66 -0.75 24.99 -13.17
CA LEU A 66 0.12 26.12 -12.90
C LEU A 66 1.35 25.69 -12.11
N SER A 67 2.52 26.10 -12.58
CA SER A 67 3.77 25.99 -11.82
C SER A 67 3.78 27.00 -10.66
N ALA A 68 4.68 26.80 -9.69
CA ALA A 68 4.79 27.71 -8.53
C ALA A 68 5.10 29.17 -8.94
N ILE A 69 5.78 29.37 -10.06
CA ILE A 69 6.14 30.69 -10.59
C ILE A 69 4.93 31.39 -11.23
N GLU A 70 4.06 30.62 -11.87
CA GLU A 70 2.84 31.14 -12.50
C GLU A 70 1.76 31.40 -11.46
N GLU A 71 1.59 30.51 -10.50
CA GLU A 71 0.62 30.62 -9.41
C GLU A 71 0.73 31.97 -8.69
N GLY A 72 1.96 32.41 -8.38
CA GLY A 72 2.20 33.65 -7.64
C GLY A 72 1.72 34.94 -8.35
N LYS A 73 1.35 34.86 -9.64
CA LYS A 73 0.83 36.00 -10.41
C LYS A 73 -0.69 36.14 -10.35
N TYR A 74 -1.38 35.13 -9.85
CA TYR A 74 -2.84 35.05 -9.89
C TYR A 74 -3.45 35.06 -8.49
N VAL A 75 -4.72 35.47 -8.43
CA VAL A 75 -5.53 35.38 -7.22
C VAL A 75 -6.38 34.11 -7.25
N ILE A 76 -6.13 33.22 -6.30
CA ILE A 76 -6.68 31.86 -6.30
C ILE A 76 -7.62 31.65 -5.11
N ALA A 77 -8.90 31.40 -5.37
CA ALA A 77 -9.89 31.08 -4.34
C ALA A 77 -9.75 29.64 -3.82
N GLN A 78 -10.13 29.45 -2.56
CA GLN A 78 -10.16 28.14 -1.92
C GLN A 78 -11.26 27.24 -2.51
N ALA A 79 -11.06 25.92 -2.47
CA ALA A 79 -12.01 24.94 -3.01
C ALA A 79 -13.40 24.97 -2.34
N ASN A 80 -13.48 25.44 -1.10
CA ASN A 80 -14.70 25.53 -0.29
C ASN A 80 -15.45 26.87 -0.46
N ALA A 81 -15.01 27.76 -1.36
CA ALA A 81 -15.71 28.99 -1.65
C ALA A 81 -17.16 28.70 -2.10
N VAL A 82 -18.12 29.47 -1.59
CA VAL A 82 -19.55 29.24 -1.87
C VAL A 82 -19.87 29.67 -3.30
N LEU A 83 -20.55 28.79 -4.03
CA LEU A 83 -20.97 28.99 -5.42
C LEU A 83 -22.49 28.99 -5.54
N ASP A 84 -23.05 29.79 -6.46
CA ASP A 84 -24.45 29.70 -6.85
C ASP A 84 -24.70 28.50 -7.80
N LYS A 85 -25.97 28.31 -8.17
CA LYS A 85 -26.39 27.24 -9.10
C LYS A 85 -25.80 27.39 -10.51
N ASP A 86 -25.42 28.60 -10.89
CA ASP A 86 -24.83 28.91 -12.19
C ASP A 86 -23.29 28.87 -12.16
N GLY A 87 -22.69 28.55 -11.01
CA GLY A 87 -21.25 28.43 -10.79
C GLY A 87 -20.53 29.75 -10.51
N LYS A 88 -21.24 30.82 -10.13
CA LYS A 88 -20.63 32.09 -9.71
C LYS A 88 -20.30 32.10 -8.23
N LEU A 89 -19.20 32.78 -7.89
CA LEU A 89 -18.80 33.00 -6.50
C LEU A 89 -19.83 33.89 -5.79
N THR A 90 -20.41 33.36 -4.71
CA THR A 90 -21.40 34.07 -3.89
C THR A 90 -20.72 34.58 -2.63
N GLY A 91 -20.54 35.90 -2.54
CA GLY A 91 -19.99 36.57 -1.38
C GLY A 91 -19.36 37.91 -1.76
N ASP A 92 -19.55 38.92 -0.92
CA ASP A 92 -18.93 40.24 -1.13
C ASP A 92 -17.39 40.14 -1.02
N LEU A 93 -16.91 39.22 -0.18
CA LEU A 93 -15.49 38.92 0.01
C LEU A 93 -15.28 37.39 0.02
N VAL A 94 -14.39 36.92 -0.86
CA VAL A 94 -14.00 35.52 -1.01
C VAL A 94 -12.59 35.34 -0.44
N SER A 95 -12.39 34.26 0.32
CA SER A 95 -11.07 33.84 0.80
C SER A 95 -10.23 33.32 -0.36
N ALA A 96 -9.12 34.00 -0.62
CA ALA A 96 -8.21 33.69 -1.72
C ALA A 96 -6.75 33.81 -1.27
N ARG A 97 -5.86 33.38 -2.15
CA ARG A 97 -4.41 33.51 -2.01
C ARG A 97 -3.84 34.32 -3.14
N GLU A 98 -2.91 35.20 -2.80
CA GLU A 98 -2.15 36.03 -3.75
C GLU A 98 -0.70 36.05 -3.26
N ALA A 99 0.24 35.65 -4.14
CA ALA A 99 1.68 35.63 -3.84
C ALA A 99 2.09 34.92 -2.51
N GLY A 100 1.33 33.90 -2.08
CA GLY A 100 1.60 33.12 -0.87
C GLY A 100 0.92 33.62 0.41
N GLU A 101 0.25 34.77 0.37
CA GLU A 101 -0.52 35.29 1.50
C GLU A 101 -2.02 35.01 1.34
N SER A 102 -2.71 34.78 2.47
CA SER A 102 -4.17 34.61 2.49
C SER A 102 -4.87 35.95 2.64
N ILE A 103 -5.74 36.29 1.70
CA ILE A 103 -6.42 37.58 1.60
C ILE A 103 -7.93 37.40 1.38
N LEU A 104 -8.69 38.43 1.70
CA LEU A 104 -10.12 38.53 1.35
C LEU A 104 -10.27 39.52 0.20
N VAL A 105 -10.85 39.07 -0.91
CA VAL A 105 -11.02 39.87 -2.13
C VAL A 105 -12.43 39.77 -2.68
N GLY A 106 -12.86 40.78 -3.44
CA GLY A 106 -14.10 40.68 -4.21
C GLY A 106 -14.05 39.55 -5.24
N ALA A 107 -15.21 38.95 -5.53
CA ALA A 107 -15.35 37.84 -6.47
C ALA A 107 -14.87 38.17 -7.89
N GLU A 108 -14.82 39.45 -8.25
CA GLU A 108 -14.34 39.96 -9.54
C GLU A 108 -12.81 39.90 -9.69
N ARG A 109 -12.07 39.88 -8.58
CA ARG A 109 -10.60 39.78 -8.59
C ARG A 109 -10.10 38.34 -8.70
N VAL A 110 -10.94 37.36 -8.38
CA VAL A 110 -10.55 35.94 -8.40
C VAL A 110 -10.36 35.47 -9.84
N GLN A 111 -9.20 34.89 -10.13
CA GLN A 111 -8.84 34.42 -11.48
C GLN A 111 -8.83 32.90 -11.59
N TYR A 112 -8.54 32.21 -10.48
CA TYR A 112 -8.54 30.75 -10.40
C TYR A 112 -9.17 30.26 -9.10
N MET A 113 -9.55 28.99 -9.08
CA MET A 113 -10.06 28.29 -7.90
C MET A 113 -9.46 26.89 -7.82
N ASP A 114 -9.18 26.43 -6.62
CA ASP A 114 -8.76 25.05 -6.34
C ASP A 114 -9.78 24.02 -6.93
N VAL A 115 -9.29 22.88 -7.42
CA VAL A 115 -10.15 21.84 -8.01
C VAL A 115 -10.86 21.01 -6.94
N SER A 116 -10.16 20.69 -5.86
CA SER A 116 -10.67 19.84 -4.78
C SER A 116 -10.03 20.21 -3.44
N PRO A 117 -10.76 20.14 -2.32
CA PRO A 117 -10.18 20.32 -0.99
C PRO A 117 -9.04 19.32 -0.70
N ALA A 118 -9.12 18.11 -1.26
CA ALA A 118 -8.12 17.06 -1.06
C ALA A 118 -6.82 17.31 -1.86
N GLN A 119 -6.76 18.31 -2.75
CA GLN A 119 -5.61 18.52 -3.62
C GLN A 119 -4.30 18.83 -2.89
N ILE A 120 -4.39 19.24 -1.62
CA ILE A 120 -3.27 19.67 -0.78
C ILE A 120 -2.51 18.48 -0.21
N VAL A 121 -3.20 17.37 -0.02
CA VAL A 121 -2.69 16.21 0.71
C VAL A 121 -2.23 15.11 -0.26
N SER A 122 -1.41 14.19 0.25
CA SER A 122 -1.00 13.00 -0.48
C SER A 122 -2.08 11.91 -0.43
N VAL A 123 -1.85 10.82 -1.15
CA VAL A 123 -2.71 9.63 -1.12
C VAL A 123 -2.87 9.11 0.31
N ALA A 124 -1.78 8.93 1.07
CA ALA A 124 -1.85 8.38 2.42
C ALA A 124 -2.63 9.30 3.38
N ALA A 125 -2.32 10.60 3.39
CA ALA A 125 -3.05 11.55 4.23
C ALA A 125 -4.53 11.67 3.82
N SER A 126 -4.85 11.53 2.54
CA SER A 126 -6.23 11.56 2.05
C SER A 126 -7.07 10.33 2.41
N LEU A 127 -6.45 9.25 2.90
CA LEU A 127 -7.15 8.06 3.42
C LEU A 127 -7.58 8.24 4.90
N VAL A 128 -7.15 9.29 5.57
CA VAL A 128 -7.54 9.57 6.97
C VAL A 128 -8.91 10.29 6.97
N PRO A 129 -9.99 9.66 7.46
CA PRO A 129 -11.27 10.35 7.61
C PRO A 129 -11.20 11.39 8.72
N PHE A 130 -11.96 12.48 8.59
CA PHE A 130 -12.00 13.59 9.55
C PHE A 130 -10.65 14.27 9.81
N LEU A 131 -9.75 14.24 8.83
CA LEU A 131 -8.41 14.86 8.90
C LEU A 131 -8.44 16.31 9.38
N GLU A 132 -9.49 17.06 9.05
CA GLU A 132 -9.71 18.44 9.48
C GLU A 132 -9.90 18.64 10.99
N HIS A 133 -10.15 17.56 11.73
CA HIS A 133 -10.31 17.56 13.19
C HIS A 133 -9.06 17.06 13.93
N ASP A 134 -8.04 16.59 13.21
CA ASP A 134 -6.80 16.07 13.78
C ASP A 134 -5.68 17.11 13.79
N ASP A 135 -4.84 17.06 14.82
CA ASP A 135 -3.59 17.83 14.82
C ASP A 135 -2.64 17.33 13.73
N ALA A 136 -1.90 18.25 13.10
CA ALA A 136 -1.03 17.93 11.98
C ALA A 136 0.05 16.87 12.34
N ASN A 137 0.56 16.87 13.57
CA ASN A 137 1.55 15.87 13.98
C ASN A 137 0.92 14.47 14.10
N ARG A 138 -0.33 14.38 14.56
CA ARG A 138 -1.06 13.11 14.66
C ARG A 138 -1.46 12.58 13.28
N ALA A 139 -1.84 13.48 12.38
CA ALA A 139 -2.07 13.14 10.98
C ALA A 139 -0.81 12.59 10.29
N LEU A 140 0.36 13.21 10.55
CA LEU A 140 1.67 12.75 10.07
C LEU A 140 1.96 11.33 10.55
N MET A 141 1.81 11.09 11.86
CA MET A 141 2.00 9.76 12.44
C MET A 141 1.03 8.76 11.83
N GLY A 142 -0.26 9.11 11.70
CA GLY A 142 -1.29 8.26 11.12
C GLY A 142 -0.98 7.84 9.69
N ALA A 143 -0.65 8.80 8.81
CA ALA A 143 -0.26 8.52 7.42
C ALA A 143 1.00 7.64 7.33
N ASN A 144 1.98 7.84 8.22
CA ASN A 144 3.18 7.01 8.28
C ASN A 144 2.91 5.58 8.79
N MET A 145 2.07 5.43 9.81
CA MET A 145 1.71 4.14 10.38
C MET A 145 0.88 3.30 9.40
N GLN A 146 0.00 3.91 8.62
CA GLN A 146 -0.79 3.22 7.59
C GLN A 146 0.09 2.46 6.59
N ARG A 147 1.24 3.02 6.20
CA ARG A 147 2.19 2.37 5.26
C ARG A 147 2.87 1.13 5.83
N GLN A 148 2.81 0.94 7.15
CA GLN A 148 3.42 -0.18 7.85
C GLN A 148 2.41 -1.28 8.19
N ALA A 149 1.13 -1.08 7.88
CA ALA A 149 0.08 -2.06 8.13
C ALA A 149 0.35 -3.34 7.30
N VAL A 150 0.50 -4.46 7.99
CA VAL A 150 0.70 -5.76 7.36
C VAL A 150 -0.65 -6.33 6.91
N PRO A 151 -0.76 -6.89 5.70
CA PRO A 151 -1.98 -7.54 5.25
C PRO A 151 -2.42 -8.67 6.19
N VAL A 152 -3.66 -8.57 6.68
CA VAL A 152 -4.32 -9.61 7.47
C VAL A 152 -4.86 -10.72 6.57
N LEU A 153 -5.11 -11.90 7.15
CA LEU A 153 -5.64 -13.07 6.48
C LEU A 153 -6.97 -12.79 5.78
N ARG A 154 -7.82 -11.96 6.39
CA ARG A 154 -9.14 -11.57 5.90
C ARG A 154 -9.27 -10.05 5.97
N PRO A 155 -8.85 -9.28 4.95
CA PRO A 155 -9.06 -7.84 4.98
C PRO A 155 -10.56 -7.52 4.99
N GLU A 156 -10.92 -6.41 5.62
CA GLU A 156 -12.28 -5.90 5.71
C GLU A 156 -12.26 -4.43 5.32
N LYS A 157 -13.10 -4.03 4.37
CA LYS A 157 -13.18 -2.63 3.97
C LYS A 157 -13.53 -1.71 5.14
N PRO A 158 -12.97 -0.48 5.18
CA PRO A 158 -13.27 0.46 6.25
C PRO A 158 -14.76 0.85 6.23
N PHE A 159 -15.40 0.87 7.40
CA PHE A 159 -16.78 1.37 7.50
C PHE A 159 -16.86 2.90 7.34
N VAL A 160 -15.78 3.58 7.68
CA VAL A 160 -15.61 5.03 7.53
C VAL A 160 -14.39 5.25 6.64
N GLY A 161 -14.61 5.73 5.42
CA GLY A 161 -13.57 6.01 4.44
C GLY A 161 -13.77 7.37 3.76
N THR A 162 -12.86 7.72 2.87
CA THR A 162 -12.84 9.01 2.16
C THR A 162 -13.22 8.91 0.68
N GLY A 163 -13.27 7.69 0.14
CA GLY A 163 -13.52 7.39 -1.28
C GLY A 163 -12.23 7.22 -2.10
N ILE A 164 -11.06 7.50 -1.51
CA ILE A 164 -9.75 7.32 -2.15
C ILE A 164 -9.29 5.85 -2.11
N GLU A 165 -9.92 5.01 -1.29
CA GLU A 165 -9.59 3.60 -1.09
C GLU A 165 -9.66 2.81 -2.39
N ARG A 166 -10.72 3.03 -3.18
CA ARG A 166 -10.93 2.32 -4.46
C ARG A 166 -9.89 2.74 -5.50
N VAL A 167 -9.63 4.05 -5.60
CA VAL A 167 -8.63 4.58 -6.54
C VAL A 167 -7.24 4.07 -6.18
N SER A 168 -6.88 4.13 -4.90
CA SER A 168 -5.61 3.60 -4.38
C SER A 168 -5.44 2.11 -4.67
N ALA A 169 -6.47 1.30 -4.45
CA ALA A 169 -6.41 -0.14 -4.70
C ALA A 169 -6.22 -0.44 -6.20
N VAL A 170 -6.99 0.21 -7.08
CA VAL A 170 -6.92 0.03 -8.53
C VAL A 170 -5.59 0.50 -9.10
N ASP A 171 -5.15 1.70 -8.76
CA ASP A 171 -3.94 2.31 -9.32
C ASP A 171 -2.65 1.66 -8.77
N SER A 172 -2.72 0.98 -7.62
CA SER A 172 -1.57 0.21 -7.10
C SER A 172 -1.20 -1.00 -7.95
N GLY A 173 -2.11 -1.50 -8.78
CA GLY A 173 -1.94 -2.74 -9.54
C GLY A 173 -1.99 -4.03 -8.70
N THR A 174 -2.33 -3.93 -7.40
CA THR A 174 -2.48 -5.10 -6.52
C THR A 174 -3.73 -5.91 -6.86
N VAL A 175 -4.82 -5.21 -7.23
CA VAL A 175 -6.06 -5.81 -7.71
C VAL A 175 -5.97 -6.14 -9.20
N VAL A 176 -6.75 -7.12 -9.65
CA VAL A 176 -6.86 -7.45 -11.07
C VAL A 176 -8.06 -6.76 -11.66
N THR A 177 -7.85 -5.88 -12.65
CA THR A 177 -8.92 -5.15 -13.34
C THR A 177 -9.21 -5.75 -14.72
N ALA A 178 -10.47 -5.62 -15.14
CA ALA A 178 -10.92 -6.05 -16.45
C ALA A 178 -10.40 -5.11 -17.55
N THR A 179 -9.60 -5.63 -18.46
CA THR A 179 -9.12 -4.92 -19.65
C THR A 179 -10.24 -4.55 -20.60
N ARG A 180 -11.25 -5.43 -20.71
CA ARG A 180 -12.42 -5.31 -21.57
C ARG A 180 -13.67 -5.76 -20.82
N GLY A 181 -14.81 -5.17 -21.18
CA GLY A 181 -16.12 -5.57 -20.68
C GLY A 181 -16.58 -6.90 -21.26
N GLY A 182 -17.33 -7.66 -20.47
CA GLY A 182 -17.74 -9.00 -20.85
C GLY A 182 -18.59 -9.72 -19.82
N ILE A 183 -18.77 -11.03 -20.04
CA ILE A 183 -19.44 -11.95 -19.13
C ILE A 183 -18.44 -12.95 -18.60
N VAL A 184 -18.42 -13.15 -17.30
CA VAL A 184 -17.54 -14.12 -16.64
C VAL A 184 -17.99 -15.55 -16.98
N ASP A 185 -17.17 -16.28 -17.71
CA ASP A 185 -17.48 -17.64 -18.19
C ASP A 185 -17.02 -18.72 -17.21
N TYR A 186 -15.85 -18.52 -16.60
CA TYR A 186 -15.22 -19.43 -15.65
C TYR A 186 -14.51 -18.67 -14.54
N VAL A 187 -14.64 -19.16 -13.30
CA VAL A 187 -13.97 -18.62 -12.11
C VAL A 187 -13.38 -19.77 -11.33
N ASP A 188 -12.11 -19.63 -10.97
CA ASP A 188 -11.37 -20.51 -10.09
C ASP A 188 -10.48 -19.66 -9.18
N ALA A 189 -9.95 -20.26 -8.11
CA ALA A 189 -9.00 -19.60 -7.24
C ALA A 189 -7.78 -19.09 -8.03
N THR A 190 -7.31 -19.83 -9.04
CA THR A 190 -6.07 -19.51 -9.77
C THR A 190 -6.27 -18.66 -11.02
N ARG A 191 -7.46 -18.66 -11.62
CA ARG A 191 -7.72 -17.91 -12.86
C ARG A 191 -9.18 -17.55 -13.03
N VAL A 192 -9.42 -16.46 -13.74
CA VAL A 192 -10.75 -16.01 -14.18
C VAL A 192 -10.76 -15.86 -15.68
N VAL A 193 -11.82 -16.35 -16.33
CA VAL A 193 -12.00 -16.28 -17.79
C VAL A 193 -13.24 -15.45 -18.09
N VAL A 194 -13.05 -14.40 -18.87
CA VAL A 194 -14.10 -13.46 -19.27
C VAL A 194 -14.30 -13.55 -20.77
N ARG A 195 -15.55 -13.82 -21.17
CA ARG A 195 -15.96 -13.72 -22.57
C ARG A 195 -16.25 -12.26 -22.89
N VAL A 196 -15.46 -11.69 -23.78
CA VAL A 196 -15.50 -10.28 -24.13
C VAL A 196 -16.78 -9.98 -24.92
N ASN A 197 -17.35 -8.79 -24.72
CA ASN A 197 -18.47 -8.33 -25.53
C ASN A 197 -18.04 -8.10 -26.99
N ASP A 198 -18.87 -8.48 -27.96
CA ASP A 198 -18.55 -8.34 -29.39
C ASP A 198 -18.23 -6.90 -29.81
N ALA A 199 -18.76 -5.90 -29.09
CA ALA A 199 -18.48 -4.48 -29.34
C ALA A 199 -17.04 -4.04 -28.98
N GLU A 200 -16.40 -4.74 -28.04
CA GLU A 200 -15.03 -4.46 -27.58
C GLU A 200 -14.01 -5.45 -28.15
N ALA A 201 -14.48 -6.49 -28.85
CA ALA A 201 -13.63 -7.45 -29.54
C ALA A 201 -13.13 -6.87 -30.87
N ALA A 202 -11.82 -6.65 -30.99
CA ALA A 202 -11.22 -6.26 -32.26
C ALA A 202 -11.23 -7.43 -33.25
N ALA A 203 -11.43 -7.12 -34.54
CA ALA A 203 -11.46 -8.13 -35.60
C ALA A 203 -10.11 -8.87 -35.69
N GLY A 204 -10.12 -10.18 -35.40
CA GLY A 204 -8.93 -11.04 -35.41
C GLY A 204 -8.39 -11.40 -34.03
N GLU A 205 -8.91 -10.83 -32.95
CA GLU A 205 -8.54 -11.20 -31.58
C GLU A 205 -9.42 -12.33 -31.04
N VAL A 206 -8.84 -13.12 -30.13
CA VAL A 206 -9.59 -14.12 -29.37
C VAL A 206 -10.52 -13.35 -28.41
N GLY A 207 -11.84 -13.53 -28.55
CA GLY A 207 -12.88 -12.88 -27.74
C GLY A 207 -12.97 -13.36 -26.29
N VAL A 208 -11.84 -13.79 -25.71
CA VAL A 208 -11.75 -14.32 -24.35
C VAL A 208 -10.52 -13.74 -23.68
N ASP A 209 -10.72 -13.09 -22.54
CA ASP A 209 -9.66 -12.61 -21.65
C ASP A 209 -9.46 -13.62 -20.51
N ILE A 210 -8.20 -13.98 -20.26
CA ILE A 210 -7.81 -14.90 -19.19
C ILE A 210 -6.93 -14.14 -18.20
N TYR A 211 -7.41 -14.02 -16.97
CA TYR A 211 -6.69 -13.39 -15.86
C TYR A 211 -6.13 -14.49 -14.94
N ASN A 212 -4.81 -14.63 -14.90
CA ASN A 212 -4.14 -15.54 -13.97
C ASN A 212 -3.86 -14.80 -12.66
N LEU A 213 -4.27 -15.40 -11.54
CA LEU A 213 -4.18 -14.80 -10.22
C LEU A 213 -2.90 -15.23 -9.51
N ILE A 214 -2.27 -14.29 -8.82
CA ILE A 214 -1.08 -14.54 -7.99
C ILE A 214 -1.49 -15.28 -6.72
N LYS A 215 -0.80 -16.38 -6.42
CA LYS A 215 -1.08 -17.21 -5.23
C LYS A 215 0.13 -17.31 -4.33
N TYR A 216 -0.07 -16.94 -3.05
CA TYR A 216 0.87 -17.14 -1.94
C TYR A 216 2.31 -16.81 -2.32
N GLN A 217 2.51 -15.62 -2.88
CA GLN A 217 3.83 -15.15 -3.31
C GLN A 217 4.46 -14.29 -2.23
N ARG A 218 5.77 -14.46 -2.02
CA ARG A 218 6.54 -13.65 -1.07
C ARG A 218 6.66 -12.20 -1.53
N SER A 219 6.43 -11.25 -0.62
CA SER A 219 6.78 -9.84 -0.80
C SER A 219 8.23 -9.54 -0.37
N ASN A 220 8.71 -8.32 -0.61
CA ASN A 220 10.04 -7.90 -0.16
C ASN A 220 10.16 -7.83 1.37
N GLN A 221 9.05 -7.63 2.09
CA GLN A 221 9.00 -7.56 3.55
C GLN A 221 8.56 -8.90 4.18
N ASN A 222 8.72 -10.02 3.45
CA ASN A 222 8.32 -11.36 3.88
C ASN A 222 6.83 -11.50 4.21
N THR A 223 5.98 -10.62 3.67
CA THR A 223 4.52 -10.72 3.77
C THR A 223 3.97 -11.51 2.57
N ASN A 224 2.66 -11.80 2.61
CA ASN A 224 1.96 -12.55 1.59
C ASN A 224 1.30 -11.66 0.52
N ILE A 225 1.60 -11.92 -0.75
CA ILE A 225 0.88 -11.41 -1.91
C ILE A 225 -0.02 -12.52 -2.42
N HIS A 226 -1.34 -12.34 -2.26
CA HIS A 226 -2.34 -13.33 -2.64
C HIS A 226 -3.57 -12.64 -3.22
N GLN A 227 -3.96 -13.05 -4.42
CA GLN A 227 -5.14 -12.56 -5.11
C GLN A 227 -6.32 -13.53 -4.99
N ARG A 228 -7.53 -12.98 -4.81
CA ARG A 228 -8.77 -13.74 -4.60
C ARG A 228 -9.83 -13.25 -5.59
N PRO A 229 -10.43 -14.14 -6.39
CA PRO A 229 -11.50 -13.74 -7.30
C PRO A 229 -12.70 -13.23 -6.50
N ILE A 230 -13.28 -12.11 -6.92
CA ILE A 230 -14.51 -11.57 -6.32
C ILE A 230 -15.75 -11.80 -7.19
N VAL A 231 -15.53 -11.89 -8.50
CA VAL A 231 -16.60 -12.14 -9.47
C VAL A 231 -17.08 -13.58 -9.44
N LYS A 232 -18.33 -13.79 -9.83
CA LYS A 232 -18.96 -15.10 -9.97
C LYS A 232 -19.22 -15.39 -11.45
N ARG A 233 -19.37 -16.68 -11.75
CA ARG A 233 -19.74 -17.13 -13.09
C ARG A 233 -21.10 -16.54 -13.49
N GLY A 234 -21.15 -15.91 -14.66
CA GLY A 234 -22.33 -15.24 -15.20
C GLY A 234 -22.41 -13.74 -14.89
N ASP A 235 -21.51 -13.20 -14.06
CA ASP A 235 -21.46 -11.77 -13.79
C ASP A 235 -21.09 -10.99 -15.06
N LYS A 236 -21.73 -9.82 -15.22
CA LYS A 236 -21.43 -8.87 -16.29
C LYS A 236 -20.49 -7.82 -15.74
N ILE A 237 -19.34 -7.65 -16.37
CA ILE A 237 -18.32 -6.69 -15.96
C ILE A 237 -18.08 -5.67 -17.07
N ALA A 238 -17.81 -4.43 -16.68
CA ALA A 238 -17.36 -3.38 -17.58
C ALA A 238 -15.83 -3.29 -17.60
N LYS A 239 -15.30 -2.60 -18.61
CA LYS A 239 -13.88 -2.25 -18.65
C LYS A 239 -13.50 -1.44 -17.41
N GLY A 240 -12.45 -1.87 -16.72
CA GLY A 240 -11.93 -1.25 -15.49
C GLY A 240 -12.53 -1.81 -14.19
N ASP A 241 -13.52 -2.71 -14.27
CA ASP A 241 -14.06 -3.34 -13.06
C ASP A 241 -13.04 -4.29 -12.42
N VAL A 242 -13.08 -4.39 -11.10
CA VAL A 242 -12.20 -5.29 -10.34
C VAL A 242 -12.73 -6.72 -10.46
N VAL A 243 -11.86 -7.62 -10.92
CA VAL A 243 -12.14 -9.05 -11.13
C VAL A 243 -11.68 -9.88 -9.92
N ALA A 244 -10.54 -9.49 -9.35
CA ALA A 244 -9.97 -10.13 -8.18
C ALA A 244 -9.32 -9.10 -7.25
N ASP A 245 -9.54 -9.27 -5.95
CA ASP A 245 -8.84 -8.52 -4.91
C ASP A 245 -7.42 -9.03 -4.73
N GLY A 246 -6.52 -8.14 -4.32
CA GLY A 246 -5.17 -8.47 -3.88
C GLY A 246 -5.02 -8.56 -2.35
N ALA A 247 -3.78 -8.35 -1.90
CA ALA A 247 -3.46 -8.22 -0.49
C ALA A 247 -3.99 -6.88 0.06
N SER A 248 -4.57 -6.89 1.25
CA SER A 248 -5.17 -5.70 1.89
C SER A 248 -6.21 -4.98 1.02
N THR A 249 -7.03 -5.72 0.28
CA THR A 249 -8.16 -5.16 -0.48
C THR A 249 -9.40 -6.03 -0.30
N ASP A 250 -10.56 -5.38 -0.28
CA ASP A 250 -11.88 -5.99 -0.14
C ASP A 250 -12.88 -5.31 -1.10
N LEU A 251 -13.41 -6.08 -2.05
CA LEU A 251 -14.32 -5.61 -3.11
C LEU A 251 -13.79 -4.42 -3.92
N GLY A 252 -12.48 -4.42 -4.21
CA GLY A 252 -11.81 -3.35 -4.94
C GLY A 252 -11.50 -2.09 -4.13
N GLU A 253 -11.75 -2.08 -2.83
CA GLU A 253 -11.36 -1.00 -1.92
C GLU A 253 -10.12 -1.40 -1.11
N LEU A 254 -9.24 -0.43 -0.82
CA LEU A 254 -8.12 -0.62 0.08
C LEU A 254 -8.62 -0.92 1.50
N ALA A 255 -8.15 -2.03 2.06
CA ALA A 255 -8.56 -2.59 3.34
C ALA A 255 -7.31 -3.02 4.13
N LEU A 256 -6.63 -2.04 4.72
CA LEU A 256 -5.36 -2.25 5.45
C LEU A 256 -5.53 -3.01 6.77
N GLY A 257 -6.74 -3.08 7.32
CA GLY A 257 -7.03 -3.68 8.62
C GLY A 257 -8.47 -4.20 8.72
N GLN A 258 -9.04 -4.10 9.93
CA GLN A 258 -10.41 -4.53 10.21
C GLN A 258 -11.12 -3.57 11.18
N ASN A 259 -12.45 -3.49 11.07
CA ASN A 259 -13.26 -2.62 11.93
C ASN A 259 -13.56 -3.30 13.27
N MET A 260 -13.30 -2.59 14.38
CA MET A 260 -13.46 -3.12 15.73
C MET A 260 -14.50 -2.34 16.52
N LEU A 261 -15.25 -3.02 17.40
CA LEU A 261 -16.06 -2.34 18.40
C LEU A 261 -15.15 -1.88 19.55
N ILE A 262 -15.09 -0.56 19.76
CA ILE A 262 -14.19 0.06 20.74
C ILE A 262 -15.01 0.72 21.85
N GLY A 263 -14.61 0.51 23.11
CA GLY A 263 -15.15 1.21 24.27
C GLY A 263 -14.09 2.15 24.86
N PHE A 264 -14.39 3.45 24.90
CA PHE A 264 -13.50 4.44 25.51
C PHE A 264 -13.79 4.54 27.02
N MET A 265 -13.01 3.81 27.82
CA MET A 265 -13.07 3.87 29.29
C MET A 265 -11.75 3.39 29.91
N PRO A 266 -11.34 3.91 31.07
CA PRO A 266 -10.26 3.29 31.84
C PRO A 266 -10.69 1.90 32.31
N TRP A 267 -9.81 0.90 32.16
CA TRP A 267 -10.10 -0.47 32.57
C TRP A 267 -8.97 -1.05 33.42
N ASN A 268 -9.10 -0.93 34.74
CA ASN A 268 -8.17 -1.49 35.74
C ASN A 268 -6.67 -1.20 35.48
N GLY A 269 -6.36 -0.10 34.78
CA GLY A 269 -4.98 0.25 34.41
C GLY A 269 -4.36 -0.56 33.27
N TYR A 270 -5.10 -1.50 32.64
CA TYR A 270 -4.59 -2.26 31.49
C TYR A 270 -4.41 -1.42 30.23
N ASN A 271 -5.15 -0.32 30.13
CA ASN A 271 -5.01 0.69 29.07
C ASN A 271 -4.32 1.95 29.59
N PHE A 272 -3.30 1.79 30.43
CA PHE A 272 -2.47 2.91 30.89
C PHE A 272 -1.55 3.40 29.75
N GLU A 273 -1.33 4.71 29.70
CA GLU A 273 -0.69 5.42 28.57
C GLU A 273 -1.39 5.09 27.24
N ASP A 274 -0.66 4.52 26.28
CA ASP A 274 -1.18 4.15 24.96
C ASP A 274 -1.39 2.62 24.82
N SER A 275 -1.45 1.90 25.94
CA SER A 275 -1.67 0.45 25.94
C SER A 275 -3.10 0.11 25.50
N ILE A 276 -3.26 -0.96 24.72
CA ILE A 276 -4.55 -1.42 24.21
C ILE A 276 -4.92 -2.74 24.89
N LEU A 277 -6.12 -2.79 25.47
CA LEU A 277 -6.72 -4.03 25.97
C LEU A 277 -7.59 -4.65 24.88
N ILE A 278 -7.29 -5.89 24.49
CA ILE A 278 -7.97 -6.61 23.42
C ILE A 278 -8.77 -7.77 24.01
N SER A 279 -9.97 -8.02 23.48
CA SER A 279 -10.78 -9.18 23.85
C SER A 279 -10.20 -10.46 23.25
N GLU A 280 -10.23 -11.56 24.00
CA GLU A 280 -9.86 -12.91 23.51
C GLU A 280 -10.64 -13.30 22.24
N ARG A 281 -11.86 -12.78 22.08
CA ARG A 281 -12.69 -13.00 20.89
C ARG A 281 -11.98 -12.59 19.59
N VAL A 282 -11.16 -11.54 19.63
CA VAL A 282 -10.42 -11.05 18.45
C VAL A 282 -9.41 -12.08 17.97
N VAL A 283 -8.78 -12.79 18.91
CA VAL A 283 -7.84 -13.87 18.63
C VAL A 283 -8.60 -15.11 18.14
N ALA A 284 -9.70 -15.48 18.81
CA ALA A 284 -10.52 -16.64 18.43
C ALA A 284 -11.12 -16.53 17.02
N GLU A 285 -11.34 -15.31 16.52
CA GLU A 285 -11.87 -15.04 15.18
C GLU A 285 -10.77 -14.84 14.11
N ASP A 286 -9.48 -14.99 14.46
CA ASP A 286 -8.33 -14.79 13.57
C ASP A 286 -8.31 -13.43 12.85
N ARG A 287 -8.77 -12.38 13.54
CA ARG A 287 -8.99 -11.04 12.94
C ARG A 287 -7.71 -10.37 12.45
N TYR A 288 -6.65 -10.44 13.25
CA TYR A 288 -5.34 -9.85 12.94
C TYR A 288 -4.26 -10.90 12.66
N THR A 289 -4.64 -12.12 12.28
CA THR A 289 -3.69 -13.16 11.85
C THR A 289 -3.12 -12.79 10.48
N SER A 290 -1.80 -12.81 10.31
CA SER A 290 -1.10 -12.51 9.05
C SER A 290 -0.34 -13.73 8.54
N ILE A 291 -0.06 -13.77 7.23
CA ILE A 291 0.77 -14.81 6.61
C ILE A 291 2.13 -14.22 6.26
N HIS A 292 3.17 -14.85 6.77
CA HIS A 292 4.56 -14.52 6.47
C HIS A 292 5.21 -15.64 5.69
N ILE A 293 6.01 -15.27 4.67
CA ILE A 293 6.70 -16.21 3.80
C ILE A 293 8.18 -15.86 3.85
N GLU A 294 8.99 -16.79 4.31
CA GLU A 294 10.45 -16.65 4.35
C GLU A 294 11.10 -17.57 3.32
N GLU A 295 12.18 -17.09 2.71
CA GLU A 295 13.00 -17.89 1.82
C GLU A 295 14.33 -18.17 2.51
N LEU A 296 14.62 -19.45 2.70
CA LEU A 296 15.88 -19.89 3.27
C LEU A 296 16.68 -20.56 2.17
N VAL A 297 17.91 -20.10 1.98
CA VAL A 297 18.79 -20.57 0.90
C VAL A 297 19.99 -21.28 1.51
N VAL A 298 20.21 -22.52 1.07
CA VAL A 298 21.45 -23.25 1.32
C VAL A 298 22.19 -23.43 -0.01
N MET A 299 23.51 -23.26 0.02
CA MET A 299 24.38 -23.53 -1.10
C MET A 299 25.37 -24.62 -0.71
N ALA A 300 25.48 -25.64 -1.55
CA ALA A 300 26.59 -26.59 -1.53
C ALA A 300 27.73 -26.03 -2.39
N ARG A 301 28.95 -26.02 -1.85
CA ARG A 301 30.15 -25.48 -2.51
C ARG A 301 31.28 -26.48 -2.53
N ASP A 302 32.17 -26.33 -3.50
CA ASP A 302 33.44 -27.06 -3.51
C ASP A 302 34.42 -26.44 -2.51
N THR A 303 34.83 -27.24 -1.53
CA THR A 303 35.88 -26.86 -0.58
C THR A 303 37.20 -27.51 -0.96
N LYS A 304 38.30 -27.07 -0.34
CA LYS A 304 39.62 -27.69 -0.56
C LYS A 304 39.70 -29.15 -0.10
N LEU A 305 38.84 -29.56 0.83
CA LEU A 305 38.82 -30.91 1.39
C LEU A 305 37.85 -31.84 0.64
N GLY A 306 37.06 -31.30 -0.29
CA GLY A 306 36.07 -32.02 -1.09
C GLY A 306 34.82 -31.17 -1.36
N ALA A 307 33.96 -31.69 -2.24
CA ALA A 307 32.67 -31.09 -2.54
C ALA A 307 31.71 -31.24 -1.34
N GLU A 308 30.96 -30.19 -1.01
CA GLU A 308 29.80 -30.33 -0.14
C GLU A 308 28.67 -31.02 -0.90
N GLU A 309 27.96 -31.93 -0.23
CA GLU A 309 26.87 -32.68 -0.83
C GLU A 309 25.55 -32.35 -0.12
N ILE A 310 24.49 -32.24 -0.92
CA ILE A 310 23.12 -32.22 -0.41
C ILE A 310 22.67 -33.67 -0.36
N THR A 311 22.42 -34.18 0.85
CA THR A 311 22.09 -35.58 1.07
C THR A 311 21.25 -35.76 2.33
N ARG A 312 20.47 -36.84 2.34
CA ARG A 312 19.72 -37.30 3.52
C ARG A 312 20.64 -37.92 4.58
N ASP A 313 21.82 -38.40 4.21
CA ASP A 313 22.75 -39.07 5.12
C ASP A 313 23.49 -38.07 6.02
N ILE A 314 22.82 -37.60 7.06
CA ILE A 314 23.32 -36.58 7.98
C ILE A 314 23.76 -37.23 9.29
N PRO A 315 25.02 -37.07 9.72
CA PRO A 315 25.50 -37.69 10.95
C PRO A 315 24.82 -37.09 12.19
N ASN A 316 24.41 -37.95 13.12
CA ASN A 316 23.78 -37.60 14.39
C ASN A 316 22.41 -36.86 14.29
N LEU A 317 21.72 -36.95 13.15
CA LEU A 317 20.36 -36.41 13.03
C LEU A 317 19.33 -37.38 13.62
N ALA A 318 18.34 -36.86 14.33
CA ALA A 318 17.25 -37.68 14.89
C ALA A 318 16.40 -38.32 13.77
N GLU A 319 16.00 -39.58 13.94
CA GLU A 319 15.16 -40.29 12.96
C GLU A 319 13.85 -39.55 12.62
N GLN A 320 13.27 -38.85 13.59
CA GLN A 320 12.06 -38.04 13.38
C GLN A 320 12.27 -36.91 12.36
N GLN A 321 13.45 -36.27 12.37
CA GLN A 321 13.78 -35.21 11.42
C GLN A 321 14.16 -35.80 10.06
N LEU A 322 14.89 -36.93 10.04
CA LEU A 322 15.20 -37.69 8.82
C LEU A 322 13.92 -38.10 8.07
N ASN A 323 12.86 -38.48 8.78
CA ASN A 323 11.58 -38.89 8.18
C ASN A 323 10.86 -37.77 7.41
N ARG A 324 11.21 -36.50 7.66
CA ARG A 324 10.61 -35.35 6.96
C ARG A 324 11.37 -34.97 5.69
N LEU A 325 12.58 -35.49 5.50
CA LEU A 325 13.36 -35.30 4.29
C LEU A 325 12.98 -36.34 3.23
N ASP A 326 13.14 -35.98 1.97
CA ASP A 326 13.03 -36.88 0.82
C ASP A 326 14.32 -37.70 0.65
N GLU A 327 14.43 -38.44 -0.46
CA GLU A 327 15.62 -39.25 -0.76
C GLU A 327 16.86 -38.40 -1.07
N SER A 328 16.67 -37.15 -1.53
CA SER A 328 17.73 -36.20 -1.83
C SER A 328 18.18 -35.38 -0.60
N GLY A 329 17.47 -35.49 0.52
CA GLY A 329 17.75 -34.73 1.74
C GLY A 329 17.06 -33.36 1.78
N ILE A 330 16.00 -33.16 1.01
CA ILE A 330 15.18 -31.94 0.99
C ILE A 330 13.85 -32.21 1.68
N ILE A 331 13.36 -31.27 2.48
CA ILE A 331 12.08 -31.42 3.17
C ILE A 331 10.89 -31.49 2.19
N TYR A 332 9.89 -32.32 2.51
CA TYR A 332 8.65 -32.37 1.73
C TYR A 332 7.83 -31.07 1.80
N VAL A 333 7.28 -30.65 0.67
CA VAL A 333 6.32 -29.52 0.61
C VAL A 333 5.07 -29.87 1.42
N GLY A 334 4.72 -29.01 2.38
CA GLY A 334 3.58 -29.22 3.30
C GLY A 334 3.95 -29.80 4.66
N ALA A 335 5.23 -30.08 4.92
CA ALA A 335 5.69 -30.47 6.25
C ALA A 335 5.66 -29.28 7.23
N GLU A 336 5.11 -29.50 8.42
CA GLU A 336 5.20 -28.55 9.53
C GLU A 336 6.56 -28.67 10.23
N VAL A 337 7.22 -27.54 10.48
CA VAL A 337 8.57 -27.47 11.04
C VAL A 337 8.62 -26.58 12.27
N GLN A 338 9.54 -26.89 13.16
CA GLN A 338 9.84 -26.14 14.37
C GLN A 338 11.26 -25.55 14.31
N PRO A 339 11.57 -24.54 15.14
CA PRO A 339 12.93 -24.03 15.27
C PRO A 339 13.93 -25.17 15.57
N GLY A 340 14.97 -25.28 14.75
CA GLY A 340 15.98 -26.35 14.84
C GLY A 340 15.75 -27.55 13.93
N ASP A 341 14.63 -27.59 13.19
CA ASP A 341 14.40 -28.62 12.18
C ASP A 341 15.28 -28.42 10.93
N THR A 342 15.75 -29.54 10.39
CA THR A 342 16.55 -29.54 9.16
C THR A 342 15.64 -29.46 7.94
N LEU A 343 15.78 -28.39 7.14
CA LEU A 343 15.02 -28.23 5.89
C LEU A 343 15.75 -28.84 4.69
N VAL A 344 17.08 -28.72 4.67
CA VAL A 344 17.94 -29.29 3.63
C VAL A 344 19.18 -29.86 4.30
N GLY A 345 19.42 -31.15 4.08
CA GLY A 345 20.60 -31.85 4.54
C GLY A 345 21.82 -31.44 3.74
N LYS A 346 22.81 -30.86 4.40
CA LYS A 346 24.12 -30.55 3.78
C LYS A 346 25.24 -31.18 4.61
N VAL A 347 26.07 -31.97 3.95
CA VAL A 347 27.28 -32.54 4.55
C VAL A 347 28.53 -31.88 3.96
N THR A 348 29.46 -31.54 4.83
CA THR A 348 30.74 -30.93 4.44
C THR A 348 31.88 -31.90 4.80
N PRO A 349 32.77 -32.24 3.86
CA PRO A 349 33.94 -33.05 4.15
C PRO A 349 34.80 -32.40 5.23
N LYS A 350 35.05 -33.12 6.33
CA LYS A 350 35.86 -32.64 7.45
C LYS A 350 37.16 -33.43 7.50
N GLY A 351 38.29 -32.73 7.64
CA GLY A 351 39.58 -33.36 7.86
C GLY A 351 39.66 -34.06 9.22
N GLU A 352 40.64 -34.95 9.39
CA GLU A 352 40.86 -35.66 10.65
C GLU A 352 41.08 -34.69 11.81
N THR A 353 40.19 -34.74 12.79
CA THR A 353 40.36 -34.07 14.08
C THR A 353 41.13 -35.00 15.02
N THR A 354 42.26 -34.54 15.56
CA THR A 354 42.95 -35.24 16.64
C THR A 354 42.07 -35.25 17.89
N LEU A 355 41.41 -36.39 18.14
CA LEU A 355 40.59 -36.63 19.33
C LEU A 355 41.46 -36.66 20.59
N THR A 356 40.95 -36.13 21.70
CA THR A 356 41.67 -36.20 22.98
C THR A 356 41.70 -37.64 23.51
N PRO A 357 42.64 -37.99 24.42
CA PRO A 357 42.68 -39.32 25.02
C PRO A 357 41.34 -39.75 25.66
N GLU A 358 40.60 -38.81 26.25
CA GLU A 358 39.30 -39.05 26.87
C GLU A 358 38.22 -39.42 25.83
N GLU A 359 38.17 -38.73 24.68
CA GLU A 359 37.24 -39.03 23.58
C GLU A 359 37.58 -40.35 22.88
N LYS A 360 38.87 -40.69 22.79
CA LYS A 360 39.32 -42.00 22.27
C LYS A 360 38.88 -43.14 23.18
N LEU A 361 38.90 -42.93 24.50
CA LEU A 361 38.47 -43.93 25.47
C LEU A 361 36.94 -44.13 25.47
N LEU A 362 36.17 -43.09 25.12
CA LEU A 362 34.71 -43.13 25.05
C LEU A 362 34.17 -43.78 23.76
N ARG A 363 34.99 -43.82 22.71
CA ARG A 363 34.68 -44.45 21.41
C ARG A 363 35.21 -45.88 21.27
N ALA A 364 36.15 -46.30 22.12
CA ALA A 364 36.69 -47.66 22.20
C ALA A 364 35.84 -48.52 23.14
#